data_AF-A0A365YSP7-F1
#
_entry.id   AF-A0A365YSP7-F1
#
_cell.length_a   1.000
_cell.length_b   1.000
_cell.length_c   1.000
_cell.angle_alpha   90.00
_cell.angle_beta   90.00
_cell.angle_gamma   90.00
#
_symmetry.space_group_name_H-M   'P 1'
#
loop_
_entity.id
_entity.type
_entity.pdbx_description
1 polymer ?
#
loop_
_entity_poly.entity_id
_entity_poly.type
_entity_poly.pdbx_seq_one_letter_code
_entity_poly.pdbx_strand_id
1 'polypeptide(L)' 'MSRLTTAERDALPDSAFALPGRRYPIPDETHARDALARASEMLHRGDLTQEEYDTIVRRARAVLGED' A
#
# COMPACT_ATOMS: atom_id res chain seq x y z
N MET A 1 -3.03 11.97 4.27
CA MET A 1 -2.11 10.98 4.85
C MET A 1 -0.84 11.69 5.30
N SER A 2 -0.34 11.40 6.50
CA SER A 2 0.92 11.96 7.00
C SER A 2 2.08 11.25 6.31
N ARG A 3 2.94 11.98 5.58
CA ARG A 3 4.09 11.36 4.92
C ARG A 3 5.06 10.82 5.98
N LEU A 4 5.43 9.56 5.84
CA LEU A 4 6.57 8.98 6.54
C LEU A 4 7.84 9.75 6.18
N THR A 5 8.65 10.05 7.19
CA THR A 5 10.06 10.41 6.99
C THR A 5 10.83 9.20 6.45
N THR A 6 12.02 9.45 5.90
CA THR A 6 12.92 8.37 5.45
C THR A 6 13.22 7.39 6.58
N ALA A 7 13.52 7.92 7.78
CA ALA A 7 13.83 7.08 8.94
C ALA A 7 12.65 6.20 9.37
N GLU A 8 11.43 6.74 9.39
CA GLU A 8 10.23 5.95 9.71
C GLU A 8 10.00 4.86 8.65
N ARG A 9 10.13 5.20 7.37
CA ARG A 9 9.96 4.25 6.27
C ARG A 9 11.02 3.15 6.27
N ASP A 10 12.25 3.44 6.65
CA ASP A 10 13.34 2.45 6.72
C ASP A 10 13.18 1.52 7.92
N ALA A 11 12.64 2.01 9.03
CA ALA A 11 12.34 1.22 10.22
C ALA A 11 11.17 0.22 10.01
N LEU A 12 10.35 0.39 8.97
CA LEU A 12 9.25 -0.52 8.69
C LEU A 12 9.76 -1.93 8.28
N PRO A 13 9.13 -3.00 8.81
CA PRO A 13 9.41 -4.36 8.35
C PRO A 13 8.90 -4.55 6.91
N ASP A 14 9.45 -5.52 6.19
CA ASP A 14 9.04 -5.79 4.81
C ASP A 14 7.56 -6.20 4.69
N SER A 15 6.95 -6.73 5.76
CA SER A 15 5.52 -7.04 5.82
C SER A 15 4.62 -5.80 5.73
N ALA A 16 5.13 -4.62 6.07
CA ALA A 16 4.41 -3.36 5.98
C ALA A 16 4.32 -2.82 4.54
N PHE A 17 4.94 -3.48 3.56
CA PHE A 17 4.90 -3.07 2.16
C PHE A 17 4.05 -4.05 1.36
N ALA A 18 3.08 -3.55 0.59
CA ALA A 18 2.18 -4.42 -0.14
C ALA A 18 2.86 -5.13 -1.32
N LEU A 19 3.91 -4.53 -1.89
CA LEU A 19 4.61 -5.05 -3.06
C LEU A 19 6.14 -5.14 -2.85
N PRO A 20 6.84 -5.98 -3.65
CA PRO A 20 8.30 -6.08 -3.64
C PRO A 20 8.99 -4.74 -3.90
N GLY A 21 10.24 -4.63 -3.42
CA GLY A 21 11.03 -3.39 -3.52
C GLY A 21 10.55 -2.30 -2.56
N ARG A 22 9.90 -2.69 -1.45
CA ARG A 22 9.35 -1.77 -0.44
C ARG A 22 8.36 -0.78 -1.06
N ARG A 23 7.52 -1.23 -2.01
CA ARG A 23 6.47 -0.42 -2.65
C ARG A 23 5.16 -0.51 -1.87
N TYR A 24 4.39 0.58 -1.89
CA TYR A 24 3.11 0.71 -1.17
C TYR A 24 3.22 0.42 0.34
N PRO A 25 3.85 1.32 1.13
CA PRO A 25 3.82 1.20 2.59
C PRO A 25 2.40 1.33 3.11
N ILE A 26 1.98 0.38 3.95
CA ILE A 26 0.68 0.29 4.62
C ILE A 26 0.84 0.00 6.13
N PRO A 27 1.62 0.79 6.88
CA PRO A 27 1.86 0.55 8.31
C PRO A 27 0.63 0.74 9.20
N ASP A 28 -0.38 1.46 8.73
CA ASP A 28 -1.59 1.80 9.48
C ASP A 28 -2.79 2.02 8.55
N GLU A 29 -3.97 2.22 9.13
CA GLU A 29 -5.22 2.44 8.41
C GLU A 29 -5.20 3.67 7.49
N THR A 30 -4.49 4.73 7.86
CA THR A 30 -4.42 5.94 7.02
C THR A 30 -3.65 5.65 5.75
N HIS A 31 -2.55 4.91 5.86
CA HIS A 31 -1.76 4.46 4.72
C HIS A 31 -2.49 3.40 3.90
N ALA A 32 -3.28 2.53 4.53
CA ALA A 32 -4.11 1.55 3.82
C ALA A 32 -5.15 2.23 2.90
N ARG A 33 -5.86 3.26 3.39
CA ARG A 33 -6.82 4.01 2.58
C ARG A 33 -6.14 4.74 1.42
N ASP A 34 -4.98 5.35 1.66
CA ASP A 34 -4.17 6.00 0.62
C ASP A 34 -3.69 5.00 -0.44
N ALA A 35 -3.26 3.81 -0.01
CA ALA A 35 -2.82 2.74 -0.90
C ALA A 35 -3.96 2.26 -1.82
N LEU A 36 -5.20 2.15 -1.33
CA LEU A 36 -6.36 1.80 -2.16
C LEU A 36 -6.61 2.83 -3.27
N ALA A 37 -6.64 4.12 -2.90
CA ALA A 37 -6.84 5.20 -3.85
C ALA A 37 -5.71 5.22 -4.90
N ARG A 38 -4.46 5.15 -4.44
CA ARG A 38 -3.29 5.17 -5.32
C ARG A 38 -3.21 3.95 -6.23
N ALA A 39 -3.54 2.76 -5.73
CA ALA A 39 -3.56 1.53 -6.55
C ALA A 39 -4.60 1.64 -7.67
N SER A 40 -5.81 2.13 -7.35
CA SER A 40 -6.86 2.36 -8.34
C SER A 40 -6.38 3.32 -9.43
N GLU A 41 -5.81 4.47 -9.06
CA GLU A 41 -5.27 5.41 -10.05
C GLU A 41 -4.17 4.79 -10.93
N MET A 42 -3.25 4.02 -10.35
CA MET A 42 -2.11 3.47 -11.09
C MET A 42 -2.52 2.34 -12.03
N LEU A 43 -3.52 1.53 -11.65
CA LEU A 43 -4.14 0.54 -12.53
C LEU A 43 -4.80 1.24 -13.74
N HIS A 44 -5.59 2.30 -13.50
CA HIS A 44 -6.22 3.07 -14.58
C HIS A 44 -5.21 3.74 -15.51
N ARG A 45 -4.06 4.17 -14.99
CA ARG A 45 -2.95 4.73 -15.80
C ARG A 45 -2.16 3.66 -16.57
N GLY A 46 -2.33 2.37 -16.24
CA GLY A 46 -1.55 1.28 -16.83
C GLY A 46 -0.15 1.09 -16.22
N ASP A 47 0.14 1.74 -15.10
CA ASP A 47 1.42 1.67 -14.38
C ASP A 47 1.45 0.53 -13.35
N LEU A 48 0.34 -0.18 -13.18
CA LEU A 48 0.14 -1.26 -12.23
C LEU A 48 -0.59 -2.40 -12.94
N THR A 49 -0.11 -3.63 -12.76
CA THR A 49 -0.83 -4.81 -13.24
C THR A 49 -2.07 -5.10 -12.38
N GLN A 50 -3.02 -5.86 -12.92
CA GLN A 50 -4.19 -6.30 -12.13
C GLN A 50 -3.78 -7.13 -10.90
N GLU A 51 -2.78 -8.00 -11.03
CA GLU A 51 -2.28 -8.82 -9.92
C GLU A 51 -1.65 -7.98 -8.78
N GLU A 52 -0.88 -6.96 -9.15
CA GLU A 52 -0.32 -6.02 -8.17
C GLU A 52 -1.43 -5.20 -7.49
N TYR A 53 -2.43 -4.76 -8.25
CA TYR A 53 -3.60 -4.07 -7.71
C TYR A 53 -4.34 -4.93 -6.68
N ASP A 54 -4.67 -6.17 -7.04
CA ASP A 54 -5.39 -7.10 -6.16
C ASP A 54 -4.60 -7.38 -4.88
N THR A 55 -3.28 -7.49 -4.98
CA THR A 55 -2.39 -7.65 -3.83
C THR A 55 -2.43 -6.46 -2.89
N ILE A 56 -2.38 -5.24 -3.42
CA ILE A 56 -2.48 -4.01 -2.62
C ILE A 56 -3.84 -3.91 -1.95
N VAL A 57 -4.93 -4.13 -2.70
CA VAL A 57 -6.30 -4.05 -2.17
C VAL A 57 -6.50 -5.04 -1.02
N ARG A 58 -6.11 -6.30 -1.21
CA ARG A 58 -6.24 -7.34 -0.18
C ARG A 58 -5.48 -6.98 1.09
N ARG A 59 -4.23 -6.52 0.97
CA ARG A 59 -3.42 -6.17 2.14
C ARG A 59 -3.92 -4.91 2.83
N ALA A 60 -4.36 -3.90 2.08
CA ALA A 60 -4.93 -2.68 2.66
C ALA A 60 -6.23 -2.96 3.41
N ARG A 61 -7.15 -3.75 2.84
CA ARG A 61 -8.40 -4.15 3.50
C ARG A 61 -8.17 -4.97 4.78
N ALA A 62 -7.17 -5.86 4.77
CA ALA A 62 -6.77 -6.58 5.99
C ALA A 62 -6.32 -5.63 7.11
N VAL A 63 -5.63 -4.53 6.80
CA VAL A 63 -5.27 -3.49 7.78
C VAL A 63 -6.50 -2.71 8.28
N LEU A 64 -7.52 -2.54 7.43
CA LEU A 64 -8.78 -1.89 7.78
C LEU A 64 -9.76 -2.81 8.53
N GLY A 65 -9.47 -4.11 8.62
CA GLY A 65 -10.39 -5.09 9.19
C GLY A 65 -11.62 -5.34 8.31
N GLU A 66 -11.52 -5.05 7.02
CA GLU A 66 -12.56 -5.29 6.03
C GLU A 66 -12.23 -6.62 5.32
N ASP A 67 -13.13 -7.62 5.42
CA ASP A 67 -13.04 -8.89 4.69
C ASP A 67 -13.85 -8.81 3.39
#